data_AF-A0A3E0RB37-F1
#
_entry.id   AF-A0A3E0RB37-F1
#
_cell.length_a   1.000
_cell.length_b   1.000
_cell.length_c   1.000
_cell.angle_alpha   90.00
_cell.angle_beta   90.00
_cell.angle_gamma   90.00
#
_symmetry.space_group_name_H-M   'P 1'
#
loop_
_entity.id
_entity.type
_entity.pdbx_description
1 polymer ?
#
loop_
_entity_poly.entity_id
_entity_poly.type
_entity_poly.pdbx_seq_one_letter_code
_entity_poly.pdbx_strand_id
1 'polypeptide(L)'
;MAQTTFSGPVKSLRGFVTAGPDSIVNITAETTLTFASHAGKVIKVNDADGAITLPTIKADSKGASAGDNDPNALNHLGAVYKFFVGTDCTDCDIKTDGTDKFVGHATVVNVADGTNSSFVPGASNDVISMNGGTTGGDKGSTITITALEDNVYLVEAMLIGTGTEATPFADS
;
A
#
# COMPACT_ATOMS: atom_id res chain seq x y z
N MET A 1 -3.64 -23.25 -8.53
CA MET A 1 -2.26 -23.73 -8.35
C MET A 1 -1.78 -23.24 -7.00
N ALA A 2 -1.07 -24.07 -6.22
CA ALA A 2 -0.49 -23.61 -4.95
C ALA A 2 0.61 -22.55 -5.20
N GLN A 3 1.00 -21.84 -4.15
CA GLN A 3 2.10 -20.87 -4.18
C GLN A 3 3.41 -21.56 -4.62
N THR A 4 4.17 -20.90 -5.50
CA THR A 4 5.52 -21.33 -5.92
C THR A 4 6.55 -20.34 -5.40
N THR A 5 7.63 -20.86 -4.81
CA THR A 5 8.71 -20.05 -4.22
C THR A 5 10.05 -20.39 -4.88
N PHE A 6 10.86 -19.36 -5.14
CA PHE A 6 12.22 -19.51 -5.66
C PHE A 6 13.20 -19.01 -4.59
N SER A 7 14.18 -19.84 -4.22
CA SER A 7 15.19 -19.47 -3.23
C SER A 7 16.46 -18.85 -3.84
N GLY A 8 16.57 -18.86 -5.17
CA GLY A 8 17.72 -18.31 -5.90
C GLY A 8 17.31 -17.13 -6.79
N PRO A 9 18.30 -16.40 -7.35
CA PRO A 9 18.03 -15.31 -8.28
C PRO A 9 17.21 -15.78 -9.49
N VAL A 10 16.22 -14.98 -9.87
CA VAL A 10 15.42 -15.20 -11.08
C VAL A 10 15.89 -14.25 -12.17
N LYS A 11 16.38 -14.79 -13.29
CA LYS A 11 16.76 -14.00 -14.48
C LYS A 11 15.80 -14.31 -15.64
N SER A 12 14.96 -13.35 -16.00
CA SER A 12 14.21 -13.42 -17.26
C SER A 12 14.93 -12.65 -18.36
N LEU A 13 15.30 -13.34 -19.44
CA LEU A 13 15.96 -12.73 -20.60
C LEU A 13 15.03 -11.90 -21.48
N ARG A 14 13.71 -12.00 -21.26
CA ARG A 14 12.69 -11.36 -22.09
C ARG A 14 11.64 -10.60 -21.28
N GLY A 15 11.95 -10.31 -20.01
CA GLY A 15 11.05 -9.63 -19.07
C GLY A 15 10.13 -10.59 -18.29
N PHE A 16 9.58 -10.08 -17.20
CA PHE A 16 8.58 -10.78 -16.38
C PHE A 16 7.21 -10.16 -16.66
N VAL A 17 6.20 -10.98 -16.92
CA VAL A 17 4.83 -10.51 -17.21
C VAL A 17 3.93 -10.86 -16.03
N THR A 18 3.53 -9.84 -15.28
CA THR A 18 2.52 -9.94 -14.20
C THR A 18 1.16 -9.51 -14.75
N ALA A 19 0.51 -10.40 -15.51
CA ALA A 19 -0.80 -10.11 -16.09
C ALA A 19 -1.74 -11.33 -15.95
N GLY A 20 -3.01 -11.04 -15.68
CA GLY A 20 -4.07 -12.02 -15.50
C GLY A 20 -5.25 -11.41 -14.76
N PRO A 21 -6.44 -12.03 -14.79
CA PRO A 21 -7.64 -11.51 -14.14
C PRO A 21 -7.43 -11.25 -12.65
N ASP A 22 -6.66 -12.10 -11.97
CA ASP A 22 -6.39 -12.00 -10.53
C ASP A 22 -5.13 -11.17 -10.19
N SER A 23 -4.51 -10.51 -11.19
CA SER A 23 -3.40 -9.56 -10.96
C SER A 23 -3.90 -8.20 -10.46
N ILE A 24 -5.21 -7.95 -10.59
CA ILE A 24 -5.91 -6.81 -10.01
C ILE A 24 -6.89 -7.35 -8.97
N VAL A 25 -6.80 -6.86 -7.74
CA VAL A 25 -7.75 -7.14 -6.67
C VAL A 25 -8.67 -5.96 -6.54
N ASN A 26 -9.97 -6.17 -6.63
CA ASN A 26 -10.95 -5.11 -6.53
C ASN A 26 -11.56 -5.07 -5.13
N ILE A 27 -11.41 -3.95 -4.43
CA ILE A 27 -11.95 -3.70 -3.09
C ILE A 27 -13.20 -2.83 -3.24
N THR A 28 -14.31 -3.25 -2.63
CA THR A 28 -15.63 -2.58 -2.69
C THR A 28 -16.30 -2.48 -1.32
N ALA A 29 -15.55 -2.76 -0.26
CA ALA A 29 -15.94 -2.74 1.13
C ALA A 29 -14.66 -2.74 1.98
N GLU A 30 -14.77 -2.40 3.26
CA GLU A 30 -13.68 -2.53 4.21
C GLU A 30 -13.00 -3.91 4.13
N THR A 31 -11.66 -3.91 4.04
CA THR A 31 -10.92 -5.15 3.81
C THR A 31 -9.57 -5.14 4.54
N THR A 32 -9.29 -6.22 5.26
CA THR A 32 -7.93 -6.51 5.74
C THR A 32 -7.16 -7.28 4.67
N LEU A 33 -6.05 -6.71 4.24
CA LEU A 33 -5.16 -7.32 3.27
C LEU A 33 -4.34 -8.44 3.91
N THR A 34 -3.84 -9.32 3.05
CA THR A 34 -2.93 -10.41 3.41
C THR A 34 -1.76 -10.40 2.44
N PHE A 35 -0.57 -10.77 2.93
CA PHE A 35 0.62 -10.91 2.09
C PHE A 35 0.35 -11.83 0.89
N ALA A 36 -0.15 -13.05 1.13
CA ALA A 36 -0.34 -14.05 0.09
C ALA A 36 -1.33 -13.65 -1.02
N SER A 37 -2.41 -12.92 -0.68
CA SER A 37 -3.46 -12.60 -1.64
C SER A 37 -3.24 -11.26 -2.35
N HIS A 38 -2.43 -10.35 -1.80
CA HIS A 38 -2.38 -8.95 -2.24
C HIS A 38 -0.98 -8.43 -2.58
N ALA A 39 0.09 -8.96 -1.96
CA ALA A 39 1.44 -8.46 -2.22
C ALA A 39 1.83 -8.64 -3.69
N GLY A 40 2.41 -7.61 -4.29
CA GLY A 40 2.82 -7.57 -5.69
C GLY A 40 1.68 -7.38 -6.71
N LYS A 41 0.42 -7.32 -6.26
CA LYS A 41 -0.75 -7.06 -7.12
C LYS A 41 -1.13 -5.59 -7.11
N VAL A 42 -1.96 -5.20 -8.08
CA VAL A 42 -2.64 -3.90 -8.07
C VAL A 42 -3.95 -4.05 -7.31
N ILE A 43 -4.18 -3.19 -6.33
CA ILE A 43 -5.36 -3.14 -5.49
C ILE A 43 -6.18 -1.94 -5.96
N LYS A 44 -7.32 -2.21 -6.57
CA LYS A 44 -8.24 -1.19 -7.04
C LYS A 44 -9.25 -0.87 -5.94
N VAL A 45 -9.22 0.36 -5.45
CA VAL A 45 -10.16 0.87 -4.45
C VAL A 45 -11.39 1.40 -5.18
N ASN A 46 -12.48 0.66 -5.19
CA ASN A 46 -13.78 1.06 -5.74
C ASN A 46 -14.82 1.17 -4.61
N ASP A 47 -14.39 1.73 -3.49
CA ASP A 47 -15.21 2.00 -2.32
C ASP A 47 -14.98 3.46 -1.92
N ALA A 48 -16.05 4.23 -1.69
CA ALA A 48 -15.94 5.67 -1.48
C ALA A 48 -15.67 6.02 0.00
N ASP A 49 -16.07 5.14 0.91
CA ASP A 49 -16.00 5.31 2.37
C ASP A 49 -15.33 4.11 3.06
N GLY A 50 -14.54 3.35 2.29
CA GLY A 50 -13.93 2.10 2.75
C GLY A 50 -12.59 2.27 3.46
N ALA A 51 -12.40 1.51 4.53
CA ALA A 51 -11.12 1.35 5.20
C ALA A 51 -10.38 0.07 4.76
N ILE A 52 -9.14 0.21 4.32
CA ILE A 52 -8.26 -0.90 3.96
C ILE A 52 -7.17 -1.03 5.03
N THR A 53 -7.07 -2.21 5.64
CA THR A 53 -6.06 -2.48 6.67
C THR A 53 -4.90 -3.27 6.06
N LEU A 54 -3.68 -2.74 6.14
CA LEU A 54 -2.44 -3.43 5.77
C LEU A 54 -2.20 -4.64 6.71
N PRO A 55 -1.57 -5.72 6.22
CA PRO A 55 -1.27 -6.85 7.07
C PRO A 55 -0.13 -6.51 8.04
N THR A 56 -0.09 -7.15 9.20
CA THR A 56 1.08 -7.08 10.10
C THR A 56 2.37 -7.43 9.35
N ILE A 57 3.39 -6.59 9.47
CA ILE A 57 4.72 -6.91 8.96
C ILE A 57 5.29 -8.04 9.80
N LYS A 58 5.69 -9.13 9.14
CA LYS A 58 6.52 -10.14 9.77
C LYS A 58 7.96 -9.91 9.33
N ALA A 59 8.79 -9.42 10.25
CA ALA A 59 10.22 -9.23 10.03
C ALA A 59 11.05 -10.39 10.64
N ASP A 60 10.40 -11.52 10.92
CA ASP A 60 11.01 -12.66 11.60
C ASP A 60 12.31 -13.08 10.87
N SER A 61 13.38 -13.19 11.66
CA SER A 61 14.62 -13.78 11.18
C SER A 61 14.40 -15.26 10.90
N LYS A 62 15.07 -15.76 9.87
CA LYS A 62 15.09 -17.19 9.50
C LYS A 62 15.32 -18.02 10.76
N GLY A 63 14.48 -19.04 11.01
CA GLY A 63 14.73 -19.96 12.12
C GLY A 63 16.10 -20.61 11.98
N ALA A 64 16.89 -20.69 13.05
CA ALA A 64 18.25 -21.25 13.03
C ALA A 64 18.32 -22.69 12.45
N SER A 65 17.20 -23.42 12.46
CA SER A 65 17.06 -24.78 11.95
C SER A 65 16.59 -24.86 10.48
N ALA A 66 16.10 -23.77 9.89
CA ALA A 66 15.42 -23.78 8.59
C ALA A 66 16.38 -23.58 7.39
N GLY A 67 17.63 -23.18 7.66
CA GLY A 67 18.62 -22.89 6.64
C GLY A 67 18.30 -21.62 5.83
N ASP A 68 19.26 -21.16 5.02
CA ASP A 68 19.15 -19.88 4.32
C ASP A 68 18.08 -19.80 3.24
N ASN A 69 17.52 -20.97 2.87
CA ASN A 69 16.67 -21.20 1.71
C ASN A 69 15.27 -21.71 2.08
N ASP A 70 14.82 -21.53 3.33
CA ASP A 70 13.49 -21.99 3.76
C ASP A 70 12.38 -21.22 3.03
N PRO A 71 11.59 -21.87 2.16
CA PRO A 71 10.49 -21.22 1.47
C PRO A 71 9.31 -20.88 2.40
N ASN A 72 9.33 -21.33 3.66
CA ASN A 72 8.30 -21.06 4.67
C ASN A 72 8.70 -19.98 5.67
N ALA A 73 9.84 -19.31 5.48
CA ALA A 73 10.23 -18.17 6.32
C ALA A 73 9.13 -17.10 6.26
N LEU A 74 8.61 -16.72 7.43
CA LEU A 74 7.56 -15.70 7.58
C LEU A 74 8.18 -14.30 7.53
N ASN A 75 8.72 -13.93 6.38
CA ASN A 75 9.32 -12.61 6.18
C ASN A 75 8.58 -11.84 5.08
N HIS A 76 7.98 -10.71 5.46
CA HIS A 76 7.19 -9.85 4.58
C HIS A 76 7.98 -8.61 4.12
N LEU A 77 9.25 -8.45 4.50
CA LEU A 77 10.05 -7.29 4.11
C LEU A 77 10.22 -7.24 2.59
N GLY A 78 10.09 -6.04 2.02
CA GLY A 78 10.04 -5.81 0.59
C GLY A 78 8.70 -6.15 -0.08
N ALA A 79 7.68 -6.57 0.67
CA ALA A 79 6.32 -6.71 0.14
C ALA A 79 5.81 -5.34 -0.33
N VAL A 80 5.33 -5.27 -1.58
CA VAL A 80 4.80 -4.05 -2.19
C VAL A 80 3.30 -4.18 -2.39
N TYR A 81 2.55 -3.18 -1.94
CA TYR A 81 1.11 -3.03 -2.14
C TYR A 81 0.87 -1.78 -3.00
N LYS A 82 0.27 -1.96 -4.18
CA LYS A 82 0.02 -0.87 -5.12
C LYS A 82 -1.47 -0.58 -5.17
N PHE A 83 -1.88 0.58 -4.70
CA PHE A 83 -3.26 1.02 -4.71
C PHE A 83 -3.51 1.95 -5.89
N PHE A 84 -4.68 1.77 -6.50
CA PHE A 84 -5.26 2.68 -7.48
C PHE A 84 -6.67 3.02 -7.04
N VAL A 85 -6.94 4.31 -6.86
CA VAL A 85 -8.28 4.79 -6.51
C VAL A 85 -9.13 4.84 -7.77
N GLY A 86 -10.16 3.98 -7.81
CA GLY A 86 -11.04 3.80 -8.96
C GLY A 86 -12.42 4.44 -8.83
N THR A 87 -12.83 4.75 -7.60
CA THR A 87 -14.00 5.55 -7.23
C THR A 87 -13.52 6.72 -6.37
N ASP A 88 -14.09 7.91 -6.55
CA ASP A 88 -13.72 9.08 -5.74
C ASP A 88 -14.00 8.79 -4.25
N CYS A 89 -12.99 9.02 -3.42
CA CYS A 89 -13.10 8.84 -1.99
C CYS A 89 -13.87 9.98 -1.36
N THR A 90 -14.88 9.66 -0.57
CA THR A 90 -15.53 10.60 0.37
C THR A 90 -14.92 10.48 1.77
N ASP A 91 -14.51 9.27 2.16
CA ASP A 91 -13.86 8.96 3.44
C ASP A 91 -13.14 7.60 3.36
N CYS A 92 -12.12 7.50 2.49
CA CYS A 92 -11.35 6.28 2.33
C CYS A 92 -10.12 6.30 3.24
N ASP A 93 -9.83 5.17 3.87
CA ASP A 93 -8.63 5.01 4.67
C ASP A 93 -7.75 3.87 4.17
N ILE A 94 -6.44 4.09 4.17
CA ILE A 94 -5.45 3.01 4.17
C ILE A 94 -4.71 3.08 5.49
N LYS A 95 -4.92 2.09 6.35
CA LYS A 95 -4.37 2.05 7.71
C LYS A 95 -3.48 0.85 7.94
N THR A 96 -2.57 0.96 8.90
CA THR A 96 -1.86 -0.19 9.44
C THR A 96 -2.77 -0.98 10.39
N ASP A 97 -2.26 -2.07 10.94
CA ASP A 97 -2.97 -2.84 11.98
C ASP A 97 -2.91 -2.17 13.37
N GLY A 98 -2.38 -0.94 13.45
CA GLY A 98 -2.19 -0.15 14.67
C GLY A 98 -0.82 -0.32 15.32
N THR A 99 0.01 -1.26 14.85
CA THR A 99 1.40 -1.41 15.33
C THR A 99 2.42 -0.77 14.40
N ASP A 100 2.22 -0.88 13.08
CA ASP A 100 3.13 -0.30 12.11
C ASP A 100 2.94 1.22 11.96
N LYS A 101 3.99 1.92 11.52
CA LYS A 101 4.02 3.37 11.27
C LYS A 101 4.46 3.70 9.85
N PHE A 102 4.11 4.89 9.38
CA PHE A 102 4.47 5.35 8.05
C PHE A 102 5.75 6.19 8.01
N VAL A 103 6.54 5.98 6.95
CA VAL A 103 7.63 6.85 6.51
C VAL A 103 7.47 7.15 5.02
N GLY A 104 8.21 8.11 4.48
CA GLY A 104 8.14 8.48 3.05
C GLY A 104 7.33 9.74 2.83
N HIS A 105 6.43 9.74 1.84
CA HIS A 105 5.71 10.96 1.45
C HIS A 105 4.40 10.68 0.72
N ALA A 106 3.51 11.67 0.77
CA ALA A 106 2.33 11.77 -0.07
C ALA A 106 2.26 13.16 -0.70
N THR A 107 2.02 13.24 -2.00
CA THR A 107 1.78 14.51 -2.70
C THR A 107 0.32 14.60 -3.07
N VAL A 108 -0.35 15.70 -2.70
CA VAL A 108 -1.70 16.03 -3.15
C VAL A 108 -1.58 16.98 -4.34
N VAL A 109 -2.17 16.58 -5.46
CA VAL A 109 -2.29 17.35 -6.71
C VAL A 109 -3.66 18.01 -6.71
N ASN A 110 -3.69 19.33 -6.60
CA ASN A 110 -4.93 20.08 -6.67
C ASN A 110 -5.29 20.36 -8.13
N VAL A 111 -6.36 19.73 -8.62
CA VAL A 111 -6.79 19.90 -10.03
C VAL A 111 -7.55 21.21 -10.26
N ALA A 112 -7.98 21.90 -9.20
CA ALA A 112 -8.71 23.16 -9.32
C ALA A 112 -7.81 24.32 -9.74
N ASP A 113 -6.56 24.33 -9.31
CA ASP A 113 -5.59 25.42 -9.58
C ASP A 113 -4.20 24.93 -10.04
N GLY A 114 -3.94 23.62 -10.01
CA GLY A 114 -2.68 23.02 -10.41
C GLY A 114 -1.57 23.10 -9.36
N THR A 115 -1.87 23.55 -8.14
CA THR A 115 -0.88 23.51 -7.04
C THR A 115 -0.68 22.08 -6.56
N ASN A 116 0.47 21.85 -5.91
CA ASN A 116 0.80 20.56 -5.34
C ASN A 116 1.50 20.76 -4.01
N SER A 117 1.12 19.98 -3.01
CA SER A 117 1.78 19.96 -1.71
C SER A 117 2.22 18.56 -1.35
N SER A 118 3.45 18.41 -0.90
CA SER A 118 4.00 17.13 -0.42
C SER A 118 4.07 17.14 1.10
N PHE A 119 3.59 16.05 1.69
CA PHE A 119 3.50 15.83 3.12
C PHE A 119 4.33 14.62 3.52
N VAL A 120 4.86 14.65 4.75
CA VAL A 120 5.63 13.57 5.35
C VAL A 120 4.87 13.12 6.61
N PRO A 121 4.70 11.81 6.85
CA PRO A 121 4.03 11.32 8.05
C PRO A 121 4.79 11.72 9.31
N GLY A 122 4.04 12.03 10.36
CA GLY A 122 4.57 12.10 11.72
C GLY A 122 4.93 10.71 12.26
N ALA A 123 5.72 10.67 13.33
CA ALA A 123 6.22 9.43 13.91
C ALA A 123 5.12 8.47 14.43
N SER A 124 3.94 9.00 14.77
CA SER A 124 2.80 8.21 15.24
C SER A 124 1.84 7.77 14.14
N ASN A 125 1.91 8.40 12.96
CA ASN A 125 0.89 8.24 11.94
C ASN A 125 0.88 6.82 11.36
N ASP A 126 -0.32 6.27 11.31
CA ASP A 126 -0.65 4.92 10.89
C ASP A 126 -1.90 4.87 10.00
N VAL A 127 -2.46 6.02 9.64
CA VAL A 127 -3.58 6.14 8.71
C VAL A 127 -3.24 7.12 7.58
N ILE A 128 -3.55 6.74 6.35
CA ILE A 128 -3.67 7.64 5.19
C ILE A 128 -5.16 7.82 4.95
N SER A 129 -5.68 8.99 5.31
CA SER A 129 -7.10 9.34 5.19
C SER A 129 -7.33 10.26 4.00
N MET A 130 -8.26 9.86 3.13
CA MET A 130 -8.50 10.44 1.81
C MET A 130 -9.97 10.81 1.65
N ASN A 131 -10.24 12.05 1.24
CA ASN A 131 -11.60 12.61 1.14
C ASN A 131 -11.95 13.19 -0.24
N GLY A 132 -11.10 13.00 -1.26
CA GLY A 132 -11.28 13.54 -2.62
C GLY A 132 -11.11 15.07 -2.72
N GLY A 133 -11.15 15.77 -1.59
CA GLY A 133 -10.97 17.21 -1.49
C GLY A 133 -9.55 17.58 -1.09
N THR A 134 -9.39 17.94 0.18
CA THR A 134 -8.15 18.52 0.74
C THR A 134 -7.05 17.49 0.94
N THR A 135 -7.39 16.25 1.30
CA THR A 135 -6.40 15.17 1.52
C THR A 135 -6.19 14.30 0.28
N GLY A 136 -6.89 14.63 -0.82
CA GLY A 136 -6.88 13.87 -2.07
C GLY A 136 -7.65 12.55 -1.96
N GLY A 137 -7.51 11.69 -2.97
CA GLY A 137 -8.29 10.46 -3.12
C GLY A 137 -9.36 10.51 -4.20
N ASP A 138 -9.32 11.51 -5.08
CA ASP A 138 -10.09 11.44 -6.32
C ASP A 138 -9.58 10.29 -7.19
N LYS A 139 -10.46 9.80 -8.05
CA LYS A 139 -10.18 8.72 -8.99
C LYS A 139 -8.95 9.03 -9.83
N GLY A 140 -8.06 8.05 -9.90
CA GLY A 140 -6.76 8.17 -10.55
C GLY A 140 -5.60 8.37 -9.55
N SER A 141 -5.88 8.62 -8.28
CA SER A 141 -4.87 8.62 -7.22
C SER A 141 -4.15 7.27 -7.14
N THR A 142 -2.85 7.31 -6.85
CA THR A 142 -1.98 6.13 -6.78
C THR A 142 -1.16 6.15 -5.51
N ILE A 143 -1.08 5.00 -4.85
CA ILE A 143 -0.31 4.84 -3.61
C ILE A 143 0.50 3.57 -3.72
N THR A 144 1.79 3.64 -3.47
CA THR A 144 2.65 2.46 -3.30
C THR A 144 3.11 2.39 -1.86
N ILE A 145 2.86 1.25 -1.22
CA ILE A 145 3.28 0.98 0.16
C ILE A 145 4.20 -0.23 0.17
N THR A 146 5.39 -0.07 0.77
CA THR A 146 6.39 -1.15 0.87
C THR A 146 6.71 -1.45 2.33
N ALA A 147 6.65 -2.71 2.73
CA ALA A 147 7.14 -3.14 4.05
C ALA A 147 8.67 -2.97 4.10
N LEU A 148 9.16 -1.97 4.83
CA LEU A 148 10.56 -1.57 4.80
C LEU A 148 11.36 -2.24 5.92
N GLU A 149 10.85 -2.15 7.15
CA GLU A 149 11.44 -2.70 8.38
C GLU A 149 10.32 -3.19 9.30
N ASP A 150 10.68 -3.80 10.43
CA ASP A 150 9.70 -4.19 11.45
C ASP A 150 8.90 -2.96 11.92
N ASN A 151 7.58 -3.04 11.88
CA ASN A 151 6.66 -1.94 12.21
C ASN A 151 6.80 -0.67 11.34
N VAL A 152 7.42 -0.75 10.16
CA VAL A 152 7.62 0.43 9.28
C VAL A 152 7.21 0.16 7.83
N TYR A 153 6.24 0.93 7.37
CA TYR A 153 5.79 0.99 5.98
C TYR A 153 6.30 2.26 5.28
N LEU A 154 7.00 2.09 4.17
CA LEU A 154 7.35 3.17 3.25
C LEU A 154 6.15 3.49 2.36
N VAL A 155 5.71 4.75 2.40
CA VAL A 155 4.62 5.30 1.58
C VAL A 155 5.19 6.20 0.50
N GLU A 156 4.76 5.95 -0.74
CA GLU A 156 4.97 6.82 -1.89
C GLU A 156 3.62 7.03 -2.58
N ALA A 157 3.01 8.19 -2.35
CA ALA A 157 1.67 8.49 -2.84
C ALA A 157 1.60 9.74 -3.73
N MET A 158 0.80 9.63 -4.79
CA MET A 158 0.33 10.74 -5.60
C MET A 158 -1.20 10.73 -5.54
N LEU A 159 -1.75 11.65 -4.76
CA LEU A 159 -3.17 11.80 -4.50
C LEU A 159 -3.71 12.96 -5.33
N ILE A 160 -4.88 12.80 -5.91
CA ILE A 160 -5.59 13.83 -6.68
C ILE A 160 -6.69 14.37 -5.78
N GLY A 161 -6.86 15.70 -5.74
CA GLY A 161 -7.94 16.33 -5.02
C GLY A 161 -8.32 17.69 -5.60
N THR A 162 -9.35 18.31 -5.02
CA THR A 162 -9.96 19.56 -5.51
C THR A 162 -9.94 20.71 -4.49
N GLY A 163 -9.54 20.44 -3.25
CA GLY A 163 -9.50 21.42 -2.17
C GLY A 163 -8.09 21.93 -1.86
N THR A 164 -7.99 22.94 -0.99
CA THR A 164 -6.69 23.37 -0.43
C THR A 164 -6.01 22.19 0.25
N GLU A 165 -4.81 21.88 -0.21
CA GLU A 165 -4.12 20.65 0.14
C GLU A 165 -3.81 20.59 1.64
N ALA A 166 -4.13 19.45 2.24
CA ALA A 166 -3.88 19.13 3.63
C ALA A 166 -3.20 17.76 3.72
N THR A 167 -2.53 17.52 4.85
CA THR A 167 -1.89 16.23 5.08
C THR A 167 -2.92 15.10 5.08
N PRO A 168 -2.71 14.03 4.30
CA PRO A 168 -3.54 12.83 4.39
C PRO A 168 -3.13 11.93 5.56
N PHE A 169 -1.97 12.17 6.20
CA PHE A 169 -1.50 11.35 7.30
C PHE A 169 -2.19 11.70 8.61
N ALA A 170 -2.69 10.68 9.30
CA ALA A 170 -3.40 10.77 10.58
C ALA A 170 -3.00 9.61 11.52
N ASP A 171 -3.45 9.71 12.78
CA ASP A 171 -3.40 8.64 13.77
C ASP A 171 -4.79 7.97 13.84
N SER A 172 -4.85 6.65 14.04
CA SER A 172 -6.11 5.89 14.24
C SER A 172 -6.81 6.15 15.59
#